data_AF-A0A9P8WCF5-F1
#
_entry.id   AF-A0A9P8WCF5-F1
#
_cell.length_a   1.000
_cell.length_b   1.000
_cell.length_c   1.000
_cell.angle_alpha   90.00
_cell.angle_beta   90.00
_cell.angle_gamma   90.00
#
_symmetry.space_group_name_H-M   'P 1'
#
loop_
_entity.id
_entity.type
_entity.pdbx_description
1 polymer ?
#
loop_
_entity_poly.entity_id
_entity_poly.type
_entity_poly.pdbx_seq_one_letter_code
_entity_poly.pdbx_strand_id
1 'polypeptide(L)'
;MTDDFTEIPAIDVSLADDPATLPTLLTSLKTALTDIGFLYISHHGVPSPVIDRLVGILPTLFALPEQAKAGIALENSPHFLGYSAAGTETTAGRADQREQVEFATELDVTDGPLHERLRGPNQWPSELPELRHITERYVDELTKLGERFLRLVALALDLPRDTFFSYLSDQHRLKLVHYPASELASQGVGPHKDSSGWWTFLLQASPDVGGLQVLNKAGAWVDVPAVPGTFVVNIGQAFEVVTHGMAFNGNTYSYVYNPADQNRKATLLLLHGFPSTLHDWRLQIDHFSSKGYGVVALDLLGYGSSSKPYDVQQYRLKPMGDEVVELLDHLGLQQVVGVGHDFGATLLSRMAAYHPERWTALVFLAVGPPKLGTSFDVEMINQMTKQALGFELLGYIPWLASDSAQATLEKHAEAAMNLLFCRDRTAWDQWFHPLEKMKQFVSEDRRLPVGPWYTEDLQRKHLEAFSQPDGYNGVTRWYRMWMDNLFAPDEVGFQDFHISQSALFVVPREPEASAAQQEQMLAAWTPELKTVKVDSGHWVHLEKPLETNKAIEEFLSAS
;
A
#
# COMPACT_ATOMS: atom_id res chain seq x y z
N MET A 1 -16.37 1.90 9.71
CA MET A 1 -15.76 0.57 9.91
C MET A 1 -16.08 -0.24 8.68
N THR A 2 -15.11 -0.47 7.80
CA THR A 2 -15.23 -1.51 6.78
C THR A 2 -15.22 -2.84 7.52
N ASP A 3 -16.21 -3.69 7.30
CA ASP A 3 -16.24 -5.03 7.89
C ASP A 3 -15.02 -5.80 7.36
N ASP A 4 -14.03 -5.99 8.22
CA ASP A 4 -12.82 -6.75 7.93
C ASP A 4 -13.06 -8.24 8.22
N PHE A 5 -12.20 -9.12 7.70
CA PHE A 5 -12.47 -10.56 7.78
C PHE A 5 -12.50 -11.06 9.22
N THR A 6 -13.46 -11.94 9.50
CA THR A 6 -13.60 -12.67 10.78
C THR A 6 -13.29 -14.16 10.64
N GLU A 7 -13.00 -14.62 9.42
CA GLU A 7 -12.55 -15.96 9.07
C GLU A 7 -11.69 -15.90 7.81
N ILE A 8 -10.76 -16.84 7.64
CA ILE A 8 -9.96 -16.95 6.41
C ILE A 8 -10.69 -17.81 5.37
N PRO A 9 -10.60 -17.48 4.07
CA PRO A 9 -11.34 -18.17 3.02
C PRO A 9 -10.85 -19.61 2.83
N ALA A 10 -11.76 -20.50 2.44
CA ALA A 10 -11.41 -21.87 2.05
C ALA A 10 -11.57 -22.07 0.55
N ILE A 11 -10.51 -22.57 -0.10
CA ILE A 11 -10.46 -22.78 -1.55
C ILE A 11 -10.28 -24.27 -1.86
N ASP A 12 -11.21 -24.81 -2.65
CA ASP A 12 -11.09 -26.15 -3.22
C ASP A 12 -10.18 -26.11 -4.46
N VAL A 13 -8.97 -26.66 -4.35
CA VAL A 13 -7.98 -26.62 -5.43
C VAL A 13 -8.36 -27.54 -6.60
N SER A 14 -9.23 -28.53 -6.40
CA SER A 14 -9.69 -29.41 -7.49
C SER A 14 -10.53 -28.69 -8.54
N LEU A 15 -11.06 -27.49 -8.22
CA LEU A 15 -11.71 -26.63 -9.20
C LEU A 15 -10.76 -26.17 -10.33
N ALA A 16 -9.44 -26.29 -10.14
CA ALA A 16 -8.49 -26.03 -11.22
C ALA A 16 -8.50 -27.11 -12.32
N ASP A 17 -9.08 -28.28 -12.05
CA ASP A 17 -9.03 -29.43 -12.94
C ASP A 17 -10.17 -29.43 -13.97
N ASP A 18 -11.13 -28.51 -13.85
CA ASP A 18 -12.22 -28.28 -14.81
C ASP A 18 -12.19 -26.82 -15.34
N PRO A 19 -12.05 -26.60 -16.66
CA PRO A 19 -12.10 -25.27 -17.25
C PRO A 19 -13.35 -24.44 -16.90
N ALA A 20 -14.48 -25.10 -16.60
CA ALA A 20 -15.72 -24.43 -16.21
C ALA A 20 -15.68 -23.82 -14.80
N THR A 21 -14.87 -24.38 -13.89
CA THR A 21 -14.78 -23.95 -12.49
C THR A 21 -13.48 -23.19 -12.18
N LEU A 22 -12.48 -23.29 -13.04
CA LEU A 22 -11.22 -22.56 -12.93
C LEU A 22 -11.40 -21.03 -12.71
N PRO A 23 -12.26 -20.30 -13.44
CA PRO A 23 -12.42 -18.85 -13.22
C PRO A 23 -12.89 -18.50 -11.79
N THR A 24 -13.74 -19.34 -11.20
CA THR A 24 -14.22 -19.16 -9.82
C THR A 24 -13.08 -19.34 -8.81
N LEU A 25 -12.24 -20.35 -9.02
CA LEU A 25 -11.04 -20.56 -8.21
C LEU A 25 -10.09 -19.37 -8.33
N LEU A 26 -9.80 -18.92 -9.56
CA LEU A 26 -8.85 -17.82 -9.79
C LEU A 26 -9.34 -16.52 -9.14
N THR A 27 -10.65 -16.23 -9.22
CA THR A 27 -11.25 -15.07 -8.56
C THR A 27 -11.10 -15.16 -7.03
N SER A 28 -11.44 -16.31 -6.45
CA SER A 28 -11.34 -16.53 -4.99
C SER A 28 -9.89 -16.46 -4.51
N LEU A 29 -8.96 -17.01 -5.29
CA LEU A 29 -7.54 -16.96 -5.01
C LEU A 29 -7.00 -15.53 -5.11
N LYS A 30 -7.41 -14.75 -6.12
CA LYS A 30 -7.04 -13.34 -6.25
C LYS A 30 -7.46 -12.55 -5.02
N THR A 31 -8.72 -12.68 -4.59
CA THR A 31 -9.23 -12.05 -3.36
C THR A 31 -8.44 -12.47 -2.12
N ALA A 32 -8.15 -13.76 -1.95
CA ALA A 32 -7.35 -14.24 -0.82
C ALA A 32 -5.93 -13.64 -0.83
N LEU A 33 -5.33 -13.48 -2.02
CA LEU A 33 -3.99 -12.93 -2.20
C LEU A 33 -3.92 -11.42 -1.95
N THR A 34 -4.92 -10.66 -2.37
CA THR A 34 -4.90 -9.18 -2.30
C THR A 34 -5.51 -8.64 -1.02
N ASP A 35 -6.54 -9.31 -0.49
CA ASP A 35 -7.39 -8.69 0.53
C ASP A 35 -7.15 -9.27 1.94
N ILE A 36 -6.66 -10.51 2.03
CA ILE A 36 -6.63 -11.29 3.28
C ILE A 36 -5.21 -11.73 3.66
N GLY A 37 -4.44 -12.28 2.72
CA GLY A 37 -3.07 -12.77 2.96
C GLY A 37 -2.97 -14.20 3.54
N PHE A 38 -4.12 -14.81 3.84
CA PHE A 38 -4.26 -16.16 4.38
C PHE A 38 -5.43 -16.90 3.72
N LEU A 39 -5.35 -18.22 3.60
CA LEU A 39 -6.43 -19.08 3.11
C LEU A 39 -6.28 -20.53 3.57
N TYR A 40 -7.36 -21.29 3.61
CA TYR A 40 -7.31 -22.75 3.56
C TYR A 40 -7.30 -23.22 2.11
N ILE A 41 -6.59 -24.32 1.86
CA ILE A 41 -6.73 -25.10 0.63
C ILE A 41 -7.17 -26.53 0.94
N SER A 42 -8.18 -27.02 0.21
CA SER A 42 -8.67 -28.40 0.27
C SER A 42 -8.47 -29.10 -1.08
N HIS A 43 -8.60 -30.43 -1.10
CA HIS A 43 -8.38 -31.27 -2.30
C HIS A 43 -7.06 -30.95 -3.03
N HIS A 44 -6.03 -30.63 -2.27
CA HIS A 44 -4.72 -30.17 -2.74
C HIS A 44 -3.93 -31.24 -3.52
N GLY A 45 -4.29 -32.52 -3.39
CA GLY A 45 -3.68 -33.62 -4.14
C GLY A 45 -2.51 -34.32 -3.43
N VAL A 46 -1.96 -33.75 -2.35
CA VAL A 46 -1.02 -34.46 -1.45
C VAL A 46 -1.71 -35.72 -0.87
N PRO A 47 -1.15 -36.93 -1.06
CA PRO A 47 -1.80 -38.16 -0.60
C PRO A 47 -1.91 -38.25 0.93
N SER A 48 -3.09 -38.59 1.46
CA SER A 48 -3.30 -38.76 2.92
C SER A 48 -2.27 -39.68 3.58
N PRO A 49 -1.88 -40.85 3.01
CA PRO A 49 -0.87 -41.71 3.64
C PRO A 49 0.51 -41.06 3.80
N VAL A 50 0.84 -40.02 3.03
CA VAL A 50 2.09 -39.25 3.18
C VAL A 50 1.97 -38.32 4.40
N ILE A 51 0.84 -37.63 4.53
CA ILE A 51 0.53 -36.77 5.68
C ILE A 51 0.45 -37.62 6.97
N ASP A 52 -0.31 -38.71 6.96
CA ASP A 52 -0.53 -39.59 8.12
C ASP A 52 0.78 -40.16 8.66
N ARG A 53 1.70 -40.55 7.77
CA ARG A 53 3.03 -41.04 8.17
C ARG A 53 3.89 -39.95 8.79
N LEU A 54 3.87 -38.73 8.24
CA LEU A 54 4.60 -37.61 8.84
C LEU A 54 4.02 -37.28 10.21
N VAL A 55 2.71 -37.09 10.33
CA VAL A 55 2.05 -36.78 11.60
C VAL A 55 2.29 -37.88 12.63
N GLY A 56 2.20 -39.15 12.22
CA GLY A 56 2.40 -40.31 13.09
C GLY A 56 3.83 -40.45 13.65
N ILE A 57 4.85 -39.91 12.97
CA ILE A 57 6.24 -39.99 13.43
C ILE A 57 6.64 -38.83 14.37
N LEU A 58 5.88 -37.71 14.37
CA LEU A 58 6.20 -36.53 15.19
C LEU A 58 6.31 -36.81 16.69
N PRO A 59 5.39 -37.57 17.33
CA PRO A 59 5.52 -37.85 18.75
C PRO A 59 6.81 -38.59 19.09
N THR A 60 7.23 -39.53 18.24
CA THR A 60 8.50 -40.27 18.41
C THR A 60 9.71 -39.36 18.23
N LEU A 61 9.68 -38.45 17.25
CA LEU A 61 10.74 -37.47 17.02
C LEU A 61 10.95 -36.56 18.25
N PHE A 62 9.89 -35.97 18.79
CA PHE A 62 10.02 -35.03 19.90
C PHE A 62 10.27 -35.72 21.24
N ALA A 63 9.92 -37.00 21.36
CA ALA A 63 10.26 -37.86 22.51
C ALA A 63 11.70 -38.42 22.47
N LEU A 64 12.50 -38.13 21.43
CA LEU A 64 13.90 -38.54 21.40
C LEU A 64 14.68 -38.03 22.63
N PRO A 65 15.65 -38.81 23.15
CA PRO A 65 16.51 -38.37 24.24
C PRO A 65 17.20 -37.04 23.92
N GLU A 66 17.41 -36.19 24.92
CA GLU A 66 18.06 -34.88 24.74
C GLU A 66 19.41 -34.98 24.01
N GLN A 67 20.19 -36.03 24.28
CA GLN A 67 21.46 -36.27 23.60
C GLN A 67 21.30 -36.49 22.09
N ALA A 68 20.25 -37.19 21.66
CA ALA A 68 19.96 -37.41 20.24
C ALA A 68 19.53 -36.10 19.57
N LYS A 69 18.69 -35.31 20.25
CA LYS A 69 18.26 -33.98 19.77
C LYS A 69 19.43 -33.00 19.69
N ALA A 70 20.34 -33.02 20.67
CA ALA A 70 21.58 -32.25 20.66
C ALA A 70 22.53 -32.67 19.53
N GLY A 71 22.55 -33.96 19.17
CA GLY A 71 23.35 -34.48 18.06
C GLY A 71 22.99 -33.89 16.70
N ILE A 72 21.74 -33.44 16.54
CA ILE A 72 21.24 -32.76 15.33
C ILE A 72 20.94 -31.29 15.55
N ALA A 73 21.49 -30.66 16.60
CA ALA A 73 21.22 -29.26 16.93
C ALA A 73 21.60 -28.32 15.78
N LEU A 74 20.82 -27.25 15.61
CA LEU A 74 21.00 -26.28 14.53
C LEU A 74 22.39 -25.62 14.56
N GLU A 75 22.98 -25.43 15.75
CA GLU A 75 24.35 -24.92 15.94
C GLU A 75 25.46 -25.81 15.34
N ASN A 76 25.17 -27.09 15.10
CA ASN A 76 26.09 -28.02 14.46
C ASN A 76 26.09 -27.90 12.92
N SER A 77 25.11 -27.18 12.35
CA SER A 77 24.94 -27.06 10.90
C SER A 77 25.25 -25.65 10.41
N PRO A 78 26.21 -25.48 9.48
CA PRO A 78 26.43 -24.18 8.82
C PRO A 78 25.26 -23.78 7.92
N HIS A 79 24.33 -24.69 7.65
CA HIS A 79 23.18 -24.52 6.76
C HIS A 79 21.91 -24.07 7.49
N PHE A 80 21.97 -23.92 8.83
CA PHE A 80 20.80 -23.64 9.67
C PHE A 80 19.69 -24.68 9.47
N LEU A 81 20.06 -25.97 9.50
CA LEU A 81 19.15 -27.11 9.44
C LEU A 81 19.43 -28.01 10.65
N GLY A 82 18.40 -28.35 11.42
CA GLY A 82 18.56 -29.12 12.67
C GLY A 82 17.57 -28.73 13.76
N TYR A 83 17.80 -29.25 14.96
CA TYR A 83 16.95 -29.09 16.14
C TYR A 83 17.19 -27.76 16.87
N SER A 84 16.12 -27.16 17.37
CA SER A 84 16.12 -26.05 18.32
C SER A 84 15.19 -26.36 19.51
N ALA A 85 15.69 -26.15 20.73
CA ALA A 85 14.94 -26.44 21.96
C ALA A 85 13.90 -25.34 22.30
N ALA A 86 12.95 -25.66 23.17
CA ALA A 86 11.97 -24.68 23.65
C ALA A 86 12.63 -23.45 24.29
N GLY A 87 12.18 -22.25 23.91
CA GLY A 87 12.68 -20.97 24.43
C GLY A 87 14.00 -20.50 23.83
N THR A 88 14.54 -21.18 22.81
CA THR A 88 15.80 -20.78 22.15
C THR A 88 15.61 -19.68 21.09
N GLU A 89 14.50 -19.72 20.35
CA GLU A 89 14.15 -18.68 19.38
C GLU A 89 13.47 -17.49 20.06
N THR A 90 13.64 -16.30 19.48
CA THR A 90 13.07 -15.06 19.99
C THR A 90 12.28 -14.36 18.90
N THR A 91 10.99 -14.13 19.15
CA THR A 91 10.10 -13.35 18.27
C THR A 91 9.50 -12.19 19.06
N ALA A 92 9.47 -11.00 18.46
CA ALA A 92 8.99 -9.77 19.09
C ALA A 92 9.61 -9.50 20.49
N GLY A 93 10.90 -9.82 20.65
CA GLY A 93 11.64 -9.61 21.90
C GLY A 93 11.30 -10.58 23.04
N ARG A 94 10.51 -11.64 22.80
CA ARG A 94 10.18 -12.68 23.78
C ARG A 94 10.57 -14.06 23.26
N ALA A 95 10.93 -14.96 24.17
CA ALA A 95 11.30 -16.33 23.84
C ALA A 95 10.08 -17.17 23.38
N ASP A 96 10.22 -17.88 22.27
CA ASP A 96 9.18 -18.74 21.70
C ASP A 96 9.16 -20.11 22.40
N GLN A 97 8.04 -20.45 23.03
CA GLN A 97 7.86 -21.72 23.75
C GLN A 97 7.47 -22.85 22.79
N ARG A 98 8.37 -23.14 21.85
CA ARG A 98 8.29 -24.27 20.92
C ARG A 98 9.65 -24.95 20.76
N GLU A 99 9.66 -26.27 20.66
CA GLU A 99 10.80 -26.97 20.09
C GLU A 99 10.52 -27.28 18.61
N GLN A 100 11.58 -27.35 17.80
CA GLN A 100 11.43 -27.61 16.36
C GLN A 100 12.62 -28.35 15.78
N VAL A 101 12.41 -28.96 14.62
CA VAL A 101 13.47 -29.48 13.75
C VAL A 101 13.28 -28.88 12.36
N GLU A 102 14.31 -28.22 11.85
CA GLU A 102 14.35 -27.69 10.49
C GLU A 102 14.99 -28.68 9.53
N PHE A 103 14.24 -29.01 8.48
CA PHE A 103 14.71 -29.76 7.33
C PHE A 103 14.53 -28.93 6.06
N ALA A 104 15.14 -29.38 4.97
CA ALA A 104 14.97 -28.82 3.65
C ALA A 104 15.10 -29.89 2.56
N THR A 105 14.89 -29.51 1.30
CA THR A 105 15.36 -30.30 0.16
C THR A 105 16.82 -30.71 0.40
N GLU A 106 17.12 -31.99 0.29
CA GLU A 106 18.46 -32.52 0.49
C GLU A 106 19.38 -31.99 -0.62
N LEU A 107 20.40 -31.23 -0.23
CA LEU A 107 21.40 -30.65 -1.14
C LEU A 107 22.81 -30.99 -0.66
N ASP A 108 23.76 -31.04 -1.59
CA ASP A 108 25.18 -31.18 -1.27
C ASP A 108 25.79 -29.86 -0.78
N VAL A 109 26.91 -29.96 -0.07
CA VAL A 109 27.70 -28.79 0.34
C VAL A 109 28.30 -28.13 -0.90
N THR A 110 28.23 -26.80 -0.96
CA THR A 110 28.83 -26.00 -2.04
C THR A 110 30.02 -25.18 -1.51
N ASP A 111 31.13 -25.16 -2.25
CA ASP A 111 32.33 -24.34 -1.94
C ASP A 111 32.17 -22.88 -2.40
N GLY A 112 30.93 -22.40 -2.46
CA GLY A 112 30.56 -21.11 -3.02
C GLY A 112 30.81 -19.89 -2.11
N PRO A 113 30.40 -18.69 -2.56
CA PRO A 113 30.39 -17.49 -1.74
C PRO A 113 29.60 -17.67 -0.45
N LEU A 114 29.86 -16.83 0.57
CA LEU A 114 29.30 -16.98 1.93
C LEU A 114 27.78 -17.19 1.97
N HIS A 115 27.03 -16.55 1.07
CA HIS A 115 25.56 -16.66 1.02
C HIS A 115 25.08 -18.06 0.58
N GLU A 116 25.89 -18.84 -0.13
CA GLU A 116 25.56 -20.22 -0.52
C GLU A 116 25.76 -21.22 0.64
N ARG A 117 26.41 -20.81 1.74
CA ARG A 117 26.59 -21.68 2.92
C ARG A 117 25.29 -22.11 3.59
N LEU A 118 24.19 -21.40 3.34
CA LEU A 118 22.87 -21.80 3.84
C LEU A 118 22.28 -23.02 3.08
N ARG A 119 22.92 -23.45 1.99
CA ARG A 119 22.56 -24.63 1.19
C ARG A 119 23.47 -25.80 1.57
N GLY A 120 22.86 -26.95 1.83
CA GLY A 120 23.59 -28.17 2.20
C GLY A 120 22.69 -29.21 2.84
N PRO A 121 23.29 -30.30 3.36
CA PRO A 121 22.55 -31.48 3.80
C PRO A 121 21.81 -31.27 5.11
N ASN A 122 20.75 -32.04 5.29
CA ASN A 122 20.01 -32.13 6.54
C ASN A 122 20.79 -32.90 7.62
N GLN A 123 20.48 -32.63 8.89
CA GLN A 123 20.97 -33.41 10.03
C GLN A 123 19.92 -34.44 10.46
N TRP A 124 20.17 -35.72 10.17
CA TRP A 124 19.23 -36.81 10.47
C TRP A 124 19.57 -37.50 11.80
N PRO A 125 18.60 -37.69 12.72
CA PRO A 125 18.85 -38.38 13.99
C PRO A 125 19.08 -39.87 13.74
N SER A 126 20.20 -40.40 14.24
CA SER A 126 20.58 -41.80 14.03
C SER A 126 19.62 -42.81 14.69
N GLU A 127 18.94 -42.36 15.74
CA GLU A 127 17.97 -43.09 16.55
C GLU A 127 16.61 -43.24 15.85
N LEU A 128 16.35 -42.48 14.79
CA LEU A 128 15.08 -42.49 14.05
C LEU A 128 15.30 -42.49 12.52
N PRO A 129 15.90 -43.56 11.97
CA PRO A 129 16.35 -43.61 10.57
C PRO A 129 15.20 -43.49 9.55
N GLU A 130 13.98 -43.93 9.89
CA GLU A 130 12.81 -43.83 9.02
C GLU A 130 12.35 -42.38 8.79
N LEU A 131 12.71 -41.45 9.67
CA LEU A 131 12.32 -40.04 9.57
C LEU A 131 12.75 -39.43 8.25
N ARG A 132 13.94 -39.80 7.77
CA ARG A 132 14.50 -39.29 6.51
C ARG A 132 13.56 -39.54 5.34
N HIS A 133 13.24 -40.81 5.08
CA HIS A 133 12.40 -41.16 3.94
C HIS A 133 10.99 -40.58 4.05
N ILE A 134 10.42 -40.53 5.27
CA ILE A 134 9.10 -39.93 5.51
C ILE A 134 9.12 -38.42 5.19
N THR A 135 10.15 -37.72 5.66
CA THR A 135 10.30 -36.28 5.50
C THR A 135 10.60 -35.90 4.05
N GLU A 136 11.56 -36.56 3.40
CA GLU A 136 11.88 -36.36 1.99
C GLU A 136 10.63 -36.60 1.12
N ARG A 137 9.89 -37.69 1.37
CA ARG A 137 8.65 -37.98 0.64
C ARG A 137 7.58 -36.90 0.82
N TYR A 138 7.48 -36.31 2.00
CA TYR A 138 6.56 -35.22 2.28
C TYR A 138 6.98 -33.94 1.54
N VAL A 139 8.26 -33.57 1.61
CA VAL A 139 8.82 -32.41 0.91
C VAL A 139 8.61 -32.52 -0.60
N ASP A 140 8.80 -33.72 -1.19
CA ASP A 140 8.55 -33.96 -2.62
C ASP A 140 7.10 -33.67 -3.03
N GLU A 141 6.12 -34.13 -2.24
CA GLU A 141 4.71 -33.93 -2.54
C GLU A 141 4.27 -32.47 -2.30
N LEU A 142 4.82 -31.81 -1.29
CA LEU A 142 4.58 -30.38 -1.04
C LEU A 142 5.25 -29.49 -2.09
N THR A 143 6.38 -29.90 -2.64
CA THR A 143 7.02 -29.22 -3.77
C THR A 143 6.11 -29.24 -5.00
N LYS A 144 5.54 -30.40 -5.34
CA LYS A 144 4.56 -30.51 -6.45
C LYS A 144 3.32 -29.64 -6.22
N LEU A 145 2.80 -29.64 -4.99
CA LEU A 145 1.70 -28.75 -4.62
C LEU A 145 2.09 -27.28 -4.79
N GLY A 146 3.26 -26.88 -4.30
CA GLY A 146 3.79 -25.53 -4.42
C GLY A 146 3.90 -25.06 -5.86
N GLU A 147 4.45 -25.88 -6.75
CA GLU A 147 4.52 -25.56 -8.17
C GLU A 147 3.14 -25.48 -8.84
N ARG A 148 2.19 -26.35 -8.48
CA ARG A 148 0.81 -26.27 -8.98
C ARG A 148 0.17 -24.96 -8.52
N PHE A 149 0.31 -24.65 -7.24
CA PHE A 149 -0.22 -23.42 -6.64
C PHE A 149 0.39 -22.18 -7.29
N LEU A 150 1.70 -22.17 -7.56
CA LEU A 150 2.38 -21.07 -8.27
C LEU A 150 1.80 -20.77 -9.64
N ARG A 151 1.44 -21.80 -10.39
CA ARG A 151 0.76 -21.62 -11.69
C ARG A 151 -0.63 -21.00 -11.52
N LEU A 152 -1.37 -21.43 -10.52
CA LEU A 152 -2.71 -20.88 -10.22
C LEU A 152 -2.62 -19.43 -9.75
N VAL A 153 -1.63 -19.09 -8.93
CA VAL A 153 -1.36 -17.72 -8.48
C VAL A 153 -1.02 -16.83 -9.68
N ALA A 154 -0.14 -17.27 -10.59
CA ALA A 154 0.16 -16.51 -11.80
C ALA A 154 -1.09 -16.24 -12.64
N LEU A 155 -1.93 -17.25 -12.84
CA LEU A 155 -3.19 -17.10 -13.57
C LEU A 155 -4.19 -16.18 -12.86
N ALA A 156 -4.28 -16.26 -11.52
CA ALA A 156 -5.18 -15.40 -10.73
C ALA A 156 -4.76 -13.92 -10.79
N LEU A 157 -3.47 -13.67 -11.04
CA LEU A 157 -2.92 -12.34 -11.26
C LEU A 157 -2.92 -11.92 -12.74
N ASP A 158 -3.63 -12.66 -13.60
CA ASP A 158 -3.72 -12.41 -15.04
C ASP A 158 -2.35 -12.46 -15.76
N LEU A 159 -1.42 -13.25 -15.25
CA LEU A 159 -0.07 -13.45 -15.78
C LEU A 159 0.06 -14.80 -16.50
N PRO A 160 1.07 -14.96 -17.40
CA PRO A 160 1.43 -16.27 -17.93
C PRO A 160 1.71 -17.28 -16.82
N ARG A 161 1.20 -18.51 -16.95
CA ARG A 161 1.25 -19.56 -15.90
C ARG A 161 2.62 -19.84 -15.29
N ASP A 162 3.70 -19.67 -16.04
CA ASP A 162 5.06 -20.01 -15.60
C ASP A 162 5.89 -18.76 -15.21
N THR A 163 5.27 -17.58 -15.11
CA THR A 163 5.92 -16.27 -14.86
C THR A 163 6.89 -16.29 -13.68
N PHE A 164 6.53 -17.01 -12.62
CA PHE A 164 7.25 -16.94 -11.36
C PHE A 164 8.31 -18.04 -11.15
N PHE A 165 8.40 -19.02 -12.06
CA PHE A 165 9.30 -20.16 -11.87
C PHE A 165 10.79 -19.77 -11.89
N SER A 166 11.15 -18.68 -12.58
CA SER A 166 12.54 -18.20 -12.62
C SER A 166 13.06 -17.69 -11.28
N TYR A 167 12.17 -17.50 -10.29
CA TYR A 167 12.51 -17.01 -8.96
C TYR A 167 12.47 -18.12 -7.89
N LEU A 168 12.18 -19.37 -8.26
CA LEU A 168 12.17 -20.47 -7.31
C LEU A 168 13.59 -20.87 -6.93
N SER A 169 13.79 -21.04 -5.63
CA SER A 169 14.97 -21.70 -5.07
C SER A 169 14.86 -23.21 -5.29
N ASP A 170 16.00 -23.89 -5.43
CA ASP A 170 16.08 -25.35 -5.42
C ASP A 170 16.02 -25.95 -4.01
N GLN A 171 16.01 -25.10 -2.99
CA GLN A 171 15.88 -25.51 -1.60
C GLN A 171 14.54 -25.05 -1.02
N HIS A 172 13.64 -26.00 -0.76
CA HIS A 172 12.40 -25.78 -0.01
C HIS A 172 12.61 -26.20 1.44
N ARG A 173 12.17 -25.37 2.39
CA ARG A 173 12.35 -25.62 3.84
C ARG A 173 11.09 -26.18 4.48
N LEU A 174 11.27 -26.99 5.50
CA LEU A 174 10.22 -27.61 6.31
C LEU A 174 10.57 -27.45 7.79
N LYS A 175 9.63 -26.94 8.57
CA LYS A 175 9.73 -26.92 10.03
C LYS A 175 8.76 -27.92 10.62
N LEU A 176 9.28 -28.89 11.37
CA LEU A 176 8.48 -29.74 12.24
C LEU A 176 8.50 -29.11 13.62
N VAL A 177 7.33 -28.80 14.18
CA VAL A 177 7.22 -28.00 15.40
C VAL A 177 6.37 -28.71 16.44
N HIS A 178 6.81 -28.65 17.70
CA HIS A 178 6.06 -29.10 18.87
C HIS A 178 5.97 -27.98 19.91
N TYR A 179 4.74 -27.71 20.33
CA TYR A 179 4.41 -26.76 21.40
C TYR A 179 4.16 -27.54 22.69
N PRO A 180 5.06 -27.47 23.69
CA PRO A 180 4.82 -28.11 24.97
C PRO A 180 3.58 -27.53 25.67
N ALA A 181 2.85 -28.38 26.38
CA ALA A 181 1.74 -27.92 27.21
C ALA A 181 2.26 -26.96 28.31
N SER A 182 1.60 -25.81 28.46
CA SER A 182 1.91 -24.81 29.50
C SER A 182 0.63 -24.42 30.23
N GLU A 183 0.68 -24.37 31.56
CA GLU A 183 -0.41 -23.84 32.40
C GLU A 183 -0.42 -22.30 32.46
N LEU A 184 0.66 -21.66 32.03
CA LEU A 184 0.80 -20.20 31.98
C LEU A 184 0.56 -19.72 30.55
N ALA A 185 -0.19 -18.62 30.39
CA ALA A 185 -0.38 -17.93 29.12
C ALA A 185 0.95 -17.29 28.67
N SER A 186 1.80 -18.09 28.03
CA SER A 186 3.10 -17.70 27.47
C SER A 186 3.08 -17.70 25.95
N GLN A 187 3.99 -16.97 25.32
CA GLN A 187 4.15 -16.95 23.87
C GLN A 187 4.52 -18.35 23.34
N GLY A 188 3.66 -18.95 22.51
CA GLY A 188 4.07 -20.06 21.66
C GLY A 188 5.07 -19.55 20.61
N VAL A 189 4.59 -18.72 19.69
CA VAL A 189 5.40 -17.87 18.81
C VAL A 189 4.81 -16.46 18.79
N GLY A 190 5.66 -15.45 18.77
CA GLY A 190 5.20 -14.05 18.72
C GLY A 190 4.56 -13.66 17.39
N PRO A 191 3.88 -12.50 17.32
CA PRO A 191 3.40 -11.93 16.07
C PRO A 191 4.57 -11.73 15.09
N HIS A 192 4.48 -12.33 13.91
CA HIS A 192 5.48 -12.22 12.86
C HIS A 192 4.87 -12.51 11.49
N LYS A 193 5.67 -12.27 10.46
CA LYS A 193 5.45 -12.77 9.10
C LYS A 193 6.56 -13.73 8.73
N ASP A 194 6.25 -14.67 7.86
CA ASP A 194 7.25 -15.52 7.26
C ASP A 194 8.10 -14.72 6.27
N SER A 195 9.38 -14.57 6.60
CA SER A 195 10.32 -13.75 5.85
C SER A 195 10.89 -14.43 4.62
N SER A 196 10.84 -15.76 4.55
CA SER A 196 11.48 -16.57 3.50
C SER A 196 10.48 -17.33 2.64
N GLY A 197 10.64 -17.24 1.32
CA GLY A 197 9.84 -17.99 0.35
C GLY A 197 8.58 -17.27 -0.13
N TRP A 198 7.88 -17.90 -1.07
CA TRP A 198 6.69 -17.34 -1.71
C TRP A 198 5.44 -17.45 -0.80
N TRP A 199 5.32 -18.58 -0.11
CA TRP A 199 4.26 -18.90 0.84
C TRP A 199 4.67 -20.06 1.72
N THR A 200 3.95 -20.23 2.82
CA THR A 200 4.05 -21.38 3.72
C THR A 200 2.80 -22.23 3.57
N PHE A 201 2.96 -23.55 3.41
CA PHE A 201 1.88 -24.51 3.57
C PHE A 201 1.94 -25.09 4.98
N LEU A 202 1.02 -24.67 5.84
CA LEU A 202 0.95 -25.09 7.23
C LEU A 202 -0.07 -26.22 7.39
N LEU A 203 0.42 -27.36 7.91
CA LEU A 203 -0.40 -28.44 8.41
C LEU A 203 -0.54 -28.33 9.92
N GLN A 204 -1.78 -28.18 10.41
CA GLN A 204 -2.07 -28.26 11.84
C GLN A 204 -2.21 -29.73 12.26
N ALA A 205 -1.09 -30.36 12.66
CA ALA A 205 -0.99 -31.80 12.94
C ALA A 205 -1.81 -32.31 14.14
N SER A 206 -2.32 -31.40 14.99
CA SER A 206 -3.10 -31.74 16.19
C SER A 206 -4.42 -30.97 16.18
N PRO A 207 -5.47 -31.48 15.50
CA PRO A 207 -6.64 -30.70 15.17
C PRO A 207 -7.45 -30.24 16.40
N ASP A 208 -7.39 -30.98 17.49
CA ASP A 208 -8.15 -30.70 18.72
C ASP A 208 -7.48 -29.65 19.64
N VAL A 209 -6.27 -29.19 19.32
CA VAL A 209 -5.49 -28.29 20.20
C VAL A 209 -5.67 -26.80 19.85
N GLY A 210 -5.85 -26.47 18.58
CA GLY A 210 -5.93 -25.07 18.11
C GLY A 210 -4.62 -24.28 18.34
N GLY A 211 -4.71 -22.95 18.30
CA GLY A 211 -3.62 -22.04 18.71
C GLY A 211 -3.06 -21.11 17.64
N LEU A 212 -3.40 -21.32 16.35
CA LEU A 212 -3.06 -20.37 15.30
C LEU A 212 -4.05 -19.21 15.28
N GLN A 213 -3.54 -17.99 15.26
CA GLN A 213 -4.31 -16.77 15.07
C GLN A 213 -3.66 -15.92 13.99
N VAL A 214 -4.48 -15.19 13.24
CA VAL A 214 -4.03 -14.23 12.22
C VAL A 214 -4.54 -12.84 12.57
N LEU A 215 -3.74 -11.82 12.30
CA LEU A 215 -4.12 -10.43 12.59
C LEU A 215 -4.80 -9.84 11.36
N ASN A 216 -6.04 -9.38 11.50
CA ASN A 216 -6.74 -8.67 10.44
C ASN A 216 -6.36 -7.16 10.40
N LYS A 217 -6.80 -6.43 9.38
CA LYS A 217 -6.57 -4.97 9.18
C LYS A 217 -7.18 -4.13 10.29
N ALA A 218 -8.23 -4.60 10.94
CA ALA A 218 -8.82 -3.96 12.11
C ALA A 218 -7.97 -4.13 13.38
N GLY A 219 -6.83 -4.82 13.30
CA GLY A 219 -5.94 -5.09 14.44
C GLY A 219 -6.50 -6.16 15.39
N ALA A 220 -7.48 -6.94 14.95
CA ALA A 220 -8.07 -8.03 15.71
C ALA A 220 -7.42 -9.38 15.35
N TRP A 221 -7.15 -10.19 16.37
CA TRP A 221 -6.70 -11.56 16.19
C TRP A 221 -7.90 -12.46 15.88
N VAL A 222 -7.81 -13.17 14.76
CA VAL A 222 -8.81 -14.11 14.25
C VAL A 222 -8.28 -15.53 14.39
N ASP A 223 -9.04 -16.39 15.06
CA ASP A 223 -8.67 -17.80 15.23
C ASP A 223 -8.70 -18.56 13.88
N VAL A 224 -7.69 -19.41 13.67
CA VAL A 224 -7.58 -20.29 12.50
C VAL A 224 -7.66 -21.74 12.99
N PRO A 225 -8.89 -22.29 13.14
CA PRO A 225 -9.10 -23.64 13.65
C PRO A 225 -8.56 -24.70 12.69
N ALA A 226 -8.05 -25.79 13.21
CA ALA A 226 -7.57 -26.88 12.37
C ALA A 226 -8.72 -27.55 11.61
N VAL A 227 -8.69 -27.52 10.28
CA VAL A 227 -9.68 -28.17 9.42
C VAL A 227 -9.06 -29.43 8.78
N PRO A 228 -9.55 -30.65 9.10
CA PRO A 228 -9.02 -31.88 8.53
C PRO A 228 -9.01 -31.90 6.99
N GLY A 229 -7.93 -32.38 6.40
CA GLY A 229 -7.78 -32.47 4.94
C GLY A 229 -7.47 -31.14 4.25
N THR A 230 -7.01 -30.14 5.01
CA THR A 230 -6.60 -28.84 4.48
C THR A 230 -5.19 -28.46 4.88
N PHE A 231 -4.60 -27.55 4.11
CA PHE A 231 -3.46 -26.73 4.57
C PHE A 231 -3.93 -25.30 4.76
N VAL A 232 -3.42 -24.63 5.79
CA VAL A 232 -3.43 -23.17 5.85
C VAL A 232 -2.28 -22.67 4.98
N VAL A 233 -2.53 -21.67 4.15
CA VAL A 233 -1.53 -21.02 3.31
C VAL A 233 -1.44 -19.56 3.71
N ASN A 234 -0.24 -19.08 3.96
CA ASN A 234 0.04 -17.67 4.16
C ASN A 234 1.09 -17.19 3.17
N ILE A 235 0.96 -15.92 2.78
CA ILE A 235 1.85 -15.30 1.80
C ILE A 235 3.15 -14.89 2.51
N GLY A 236 4.28 -15.23 1.90
CA GLY A 236 5.61 -14.88 2.41
C GLY A 236 6.05 -13.51 1.92
N GLN A 237 6.89 -12.82 2.70
CA GLN A 237 7.36 -11.46 2.39
C GLN A 237 8.06 -11.34 1.02
N ALA A 238 8.72 -12.40 0.53
CA ALA A 238 9.36 -12.35 -0.78
C ALA A 238 8.34 -12.21 -1.93
N PHE A 239 7.15 -12.81 -1.79
CA PHE A 239 6.09 -12.64 -2.78
C PHE A 239 5.44 -11.25 -2.70
N GLU A 240 5.34 -10.68 -1.50
CA GLU A 240 4.93 -9.29 -1.32
C GLU A 240 5.84 -8.34 -2.11
N VAL A 241 7.16 -8.56 -2.03
CA VAL A 241 8.17 -7.75 -2.72
C VAL A 241 8.06 -7.87 -4.24
N VAL A 242 8.01 -9.10 -4.79
CA VAL A 242 7.97 -9.30 -6.25
C VAL A 242 6.67 -8.80 -6.88
N THR A 243 5.60 -8.71 -6.10
CA THR A 243 4.32 -8.15 -6.53
C THR A 243 4.19 -6.66 -6.22
N HIS A 244 5.25 -6.00 -5.75
CA HIS A 244 5.26 -4.59 -5.36
C HIS A 244 4.13 -4.22 -4.38
N GLY A 245 3.85 -5.10 -3.43
CA GLY A 245 2.78 -4.90 -2.45
C GLY A 245 1.38 -5.13 -3.00
N MET A 246 1.21 -5.80 -4.15
CA MET A 246 -0.13 -6.24 -4.59
C MET A 246 -0.58 -7.50 -3.83
N ALA A 247 0.32 -8.45 -3.56
CA ALA A 247 0.05 -9.62 -2.72
C ALA A 247 0.31 -9.34 -1.22
N PHE A 248 0.40 -8.07 -0.84
CA PHE A 248 0.43 -7.61 0.54
C PHE A 248 -0.50 -6.42 0.74
N ASN A 249 -1.02 -6.39 1.94
CA ASN A 249 -2.12 -5.58 2.36
C ASN A 249 -1.62 -4.29 3.03
N GLY A 250 -1.03 -3.39 2.24
CA GLY A 250 -0.66 -2.06 2.72
C GLY A 250 0.21 -1.26 1.75
N ASN A 251 -0.16 -0.01 1.53
CA ASN A 251 0.64 0.94 0.75
C ASN A 251 1.79 1.51 1.58
N THR A 252 2.94 1.71 0.95
CA THR A 252 4.08 2.41 1.56
C THR A 252 4.02 3.89 1.18
N TYR A 253 4.24 4.76 2.16
CA TYR A 253 4.26 6.20 1.96
C TYR A 253 5.65 6.77 2.19
N SER A 254 6.13 7.55 1.23
CA SER A 254 7.32 8.39 1.37
C SER A 254 6.92 9.69 2.06
N TYR A 255 7.60 10.03 3.16
CA TYR A 255 7.29 11.23 3.93
C TYR A 255 8.52 11.85 4.59
N VAL A 256 8.40 13.13 4.90
CA VAL A 256 9.30 13.88 5.78
C VAL A 256 8.53 14.24 7.04
N TYR A 257 9.15 14.00 8.20
CA TYR A 257 8.62 14.42 9.49
C TYR A 257 9.67 15.23 10.26
N ASN A 258 9.32 16.49 10.53
CA ASN A 258 10.03 17.36 11.46
C ASN A 258 9.17 17.52 12.71
N PRO A 259 9.57 16.99 13.88
CA PRO A 259 8.78 17.13 15.10
C PRO A 259 8.71 18.58 15.55
N ALA A 260 7.58 18.95 16.18
CA ALA A 260 7.43 20.27 16.78
C ALA A 260 8.44 20.48 17.92
N ASP A 261 8.84 21.74 18.14
CA ASP A 261 9.66 22.09 19.30
C ASP A 261 8.91 21.79 20.61
N GLN A 262 9.65 21.60 21.70
CA GLN A 262 9.13 21.31 23.05
C GLN A 262 8.09 22.35 23.55
N ASN A 263 8.00 23.51 22.89
CA ASN A 263 7.01 24.57 23.13
C ASN A 263 5.58 24.25 22.63
N ARG A 264 5.28 23.02 22.19
CA ARG A 264 3.94 22.50 21.84
C ARG A 264 3.21 23.28 20.72
N LYS A 265 3.93 23.81 19.74
CA LYS A 265 3.27 24.31 18.53
C LYS A 265 2.58 23.17 17.78
N ALA A 266 1.53 23.48 17.03
CA ALA A 266 0.80 22.50 16.23
C ALA A 266 1.72 21.85 15.18
N THR A 267 1.36 20.63 14.77
CA THR A 267 1.97 19.94 13.64
C THR A 267 1.10 20.15 12.40
N LEU A 268 1.70 20.55 11.28
CA LEU A 268 1.04 20.70 9.99
C LEU A 268 1.23 19.43 9.17
N LEU A 269 0.15 18.84 8.68
CA LEU A 269 0.15 17.78 7.68
C LEU A 269 -0.05 18.41 6.29
N LEU A 270 0.94 18.27 5.41
CA LEU A 270 0.96 18.86 4.08
C LEU A 270 0.64 17.79 3.02
N LEU A 271 -0.49 17.94 2.35
CA LEU A 271 -1.01 17.05 1.31
C LEU A 271 -0.96 17.76 -0.04
N HIS A 272 -0.08 17.33 -0.94
CA HIS A 272 0.03 17.91 -2.27
C HIS A 272 -1.05 17.37 -3.22
N GLY A 273 -1.18 17.95 -4.42
CA GLY A 273 -1.97 17.37 -5.51
C GLY A 273 -1.16 17.22 -6.79
N PHE A 274 -1.80 16.99 -7.93
CA PHE A 274 -1.10 16.83 -9.21
C PHE A 274 -0.77 18.18 -9.83
N PRO A 275 0.34 18.33 -10.57
CA PRO A 275 1.57 17.51 -10.68
C PRO A 275 2.65 17.85 -9.64
N SER A 276 2.33 17.82 -8.35
CA SER A 276 3.29 18.12 -7.29
C SER A 276 3.77 16.85 -6.60
N THR A 277 4.84 16.96 -5.82
CA THR A 277 5.39 15.92 -4.93
C THR A 277 5.56 16.49 -3.53
N LEU A 278 6.06 15.70 -2.57
CA LEU A 278 6.43 16.22 -1.25
C LEU A 278 7.48 17.34 -1.35
N HIS A 279 8.31 17.34 -2.40
CA HIS A 279 9.39 18.33 -2.58
C HIS A 279 8.87 19.75 -2.80
N ASP A 280 7.66 19.89 -3.35
CA ASP A 280 7.01 21.17 -3.60
C ASP A 280 6.73 21.93 -2.30
N TRP A 281 6.59 21.21 -1.19
CA TRP A 281 6.41 21.79 0.14
C TRP A 281 7.69 22.33 0.79
N ARG A 282 8.88 22.19 0.19
CA ARG A 282 10.16 22.58 0.82
C ARG A 282 10.15 24.00 1.41
N LEU A 283 9.48 24.95 0.73
CA LEU A 283 9.40 26.35 1.16
C LEU A 283 8.50 26.53 2.40
N GLN A 284 7.49 25.67 2.55
CA GLN A 284 6.61 25.62 3.72
C GLN A 284 7.29 24.86 4.85
N ILE A 285 7.91 23.70 4.56
CA ILE A 285 8.68 22.90 5.52
C ILE A 285 9.75 23.77 6.18
N ASP A 286 10.59 24.44 5.39
CA ASP A 286 11.66 25.30 5.92
C ASP A 286 11.08 26.43 6.79
N HIS A 287 10.01 27.09 6.33
CA HIS A 287 9.40 28.20 7.05
C HIS A 287 8.82 27.77 8.40
N PHE A 288 7.97 26.74 8.43
CA PHE A 288 7.26 26.33 9.64
C PHE A 288 8.18 25.63 10.63
N SER A 289 9.09 24.75 10.15
CA SER A 289 10.10 24.13 11.01
C SER A 289 11.02 25.18 11.65
N SER A 290 11.46 26.21 10.91
CA SER A 290 12.31 27.28 11.47
C SER A 290 11.64 28.09 12.58
N LYS A 291 10.30 28.00 12.69
CA LYS A 291 9.49 28.67 13.71
C LYS A 291 8.98 27.71 14.79
N GLY A 292 9.46 26.46 14.81
CA GLY A 292 9.18 25.46 15.82
C GLY A 292 7.85 24.71 15.67
N TYR A 293 7.14 24.87 14.54
CA TYR A 293 5.98 24.02 14.22
C TYR A 293 6.45 22.62 13.82
N GLY A 294 5.64 21.61 14.14
CA GLY A 294 5.83 20.29 13.55
C GLY A 294 5.39 20.30 12.09
N VAL A 295 6.03 19.51 11.24
CA VAL A 295 5.65 19.38 9.84
C VAL A 295 5.74 17.92 9.41
N VAL A 296 4.65 17.40 8.87
CA VAL A 296 4.60 16.12 8.14
C VAL A 296 4.24 16.47 6.70
N ALA A 297 5.07 16.08 5.74
CA ALA A 297 4.77 16.18 4.32
C ALA A 297 4.98 14.81 3.68
N LEU A 298 4.01 14.30 2.94
CA LEU A 298 4.12 13.00 2.26
C LEU A 298 3.92 13.13 0.77
N ASP A 299 4.52 12.20 0.02
CA ASP A 299 4.08 11.89 -1.33
C ASP A 299 2.75 11.11 -1.19
N LEU A 300 1.65 11.63 -1.75
CA LEU A 300 0.38 10.90 -1.77
C LEU A 300 0.51 9.58 -2.53
N LEU A 301 -0.43 8.65 -2.32
CA LEU A 301 -0.46 7.38 -3.03
C LEU A 301 -0.39 7.61 -4.54
N GLY A 302 0.51 6.90 -5.22
CA GLY A 302 0.73 7.06 -6.64
C GLY A 302 1.74 8.13 -7.06
N TYR A 303 2.34 8.86 -6.11
CA TYR A 303 3.31 9.92 -6.37
C TYR A 303 4.69 9.62 -5.76
N GLY A 304 5.71 10.27 -6.31
CA GLY A 304 7.07 10.27 -5.79
C GLY A 304 7.58 8.87 -5.45
N SER A 305 8.01 8.68 -4.21
CA SER A 305 8.51 7.38 -3.73
C SER A 305 7.48 6.55 -2.97
N SER A 306 6.23 7.00 -2.89
CA SER A 306 5.12 6.20 -2.34
C SER A 306 4.74 5.07 -3.31
N SER A 307 4.03 4.07 -2.77
CA SER A 307 3.44 2.98 -3.56
C SER A 307 2.60 3.55 -4.71
N LYS A 308 2.68 2.89 -5.87
CA LYS A 308 1.91 3.26 -7.06
C LYS A 308 1.10 2.06 -7.56
N PRO A 309 0.09 1.59 -6.79
CA PRO A 309 -0.69 0.43 -7.18
C PRO A 309 -1.36 0.64 -8.54
N TYR A 310 -1.50 -0.45 -9.31
CA TYR A 310 -2.17 -0.41 -10.61
C TYR A 310 -3.70 -0.40 -10.49
N ASP A 311 -4.22 -1.02 -9.42
CA ASP A 311 -5.64 -1.10 -9.14
C ASP A 311 -6.19 0.27 -8.74
N VAL A 312 -7.13 0.77 -9.54
CA VAL A 312 -7.78 2.06 -9.31
C VAL A 312 -8.62 2.08 -8.02
N GLN A 313 -9.09 0.92 -7.53
CA GLN A 313 -9.86 0.84 -6.29
C GLN A 313 -9.05 1.28 -5.07
N GLN A 314 -7.72 1.13 -5.10
CA GLN A 314 -6.84 1.60 -4.02
C GLN A 314 -6.77 3.13 -3.94
N TYR A 315 -7.17 3.85 -4.99
CA TYR A 315 -7.18 5.31 -5.02
C TYR A 315 -8.50 5.90 -4.54
N ARG A 316 -9.41 5.10 -3.97
CA ARG A 316 -10.61 5.63 -3.31
C ARG A 316 -10.20 6.52 -2.14
N LEU A 317 -10.88 7.67 -2.03
CA LEU A 317 -10.50 8.72 -1.08
C LEU A 317 -10.59 8.29 0.38
N LYS A 318 -11.56 7.42 0.72
CA LYS A 318 -11.72 6.95 2.09
C LYS A 318 -10.54 6.06 2.53
N PRO A 319 -10.21 4.95 1.85
CA PRO A 319 -9.03 4.13 2.19
C PRO A 319 -7.73 4.95 2.25
N MET A 320 -7.46 5.81 1.26
CA MET A 320 -6.25 6.66 1.30
C MET A 320 -6.26 7.61 2.51
N GLY A 321 -7.41 8.15 2.88
CA GLY A 321 -7.56 8.95 4.08
C GLY A 321 -7.30 8.16 5.36
N ASP A 322 -7.78 6.91 5.42
CA ASP A 322 -7.54 5.99 6.54
C ASP A 322 -6.04 5.66 6.68
N GLU A 323 -5.33 5.41 5.57
CA GLU A 323 -3.88 5.15 5.56
C GLU A 323 -3.05 6.36 6.02
N VAL A 324 -3.45 7.58 5.64
CA VAL A 324 -2.77 8.79 6.13
C VAL A 324 -3.01 9.00 7.63
N VAL A 325 -4.19 8.64 8.13
CA VAL A 325 -4.50 8.64 9.57
C VAL A 325 -3.67 7.61 10.32
N GLU A 326 -3.46 6.42 9.75
CA GLU A 326 -2.55 5.40 10.28
C GLU A 326 -1.10 5.90 10.35
N LEU A 327 -0.63 6.64 9.33
CA LEU A 327 0.68 7.30 9.38
C LEU A 327 0.76 8.29 10.56
N LEU A 328 -0.28 9.08 10.81
CA LEU A 328 -0.29 9.99 11.97
C LEU A 328 -0.24 9.21 13.30
N ASP A 329 -0.94 8.08 13.41
CA ASP A 329 -0.90 7.22 14.59
C ASP A 329 0.49 6.63 14.80
N HIS A 330 1.15 6.17 13.74
CA HIS A 330 2.53 5.71 13.76
C HIS A 330 3.51 6.78 14.28
N LEU A 331 3.28 8.05 13.90
CA LEU A 331 4.07 9.19 14.36
C LEU A 331 3.69 9.69 15.76
N GLY A 332 2.68 9.08 16.40
CA GLY A 332 2.17 9.49 17.71
C GLY A 332 1.41 10.83 17.70
N LEU A 333 0.89 11.24 16.53
CA LEU A 333 0.20 12.52 16.31
C LEU A 333 -1.32 12.34 16.38
N GLN A 334 -1.90 12.67 17.53
CA GLN A 334 -3.34 12.54 17.75
C GLN A 334 -4.16 13.60 17.00
N GLN A 335 -3.70 14.86 17.03
CA GLN A 335 -4.34 15.97 16.32
C GLN A 335 -3.31 16.82 15.59
N VAL A 336 -3.67 17.27 14.38
CA VAL A 336 -2.82 18.10 13.52
C VAL A 336 -3.63 19.21 12.84
N VAL A 337 -2.95 20.13 12.17
CA VAL A 337 -3.54 21.05 11.20
C VAL A 337 -3.38 20.42 9.82
N GLY A 338 -4.47 20.24 9.07
CA GLY A 338 -4.39 19.76 7.70
C GLY A 338 -4.18 20.88 6.70
N VAL A 339 -3.25 20.75 5.77
CA VAL A 339 -3.02 21.69 4.66
C VAL A 339 -3.05 20.91 3.35
N GLY A 340 -4.04 21.19 2.50
CA GLY A 340 -4.23 20.51 1.23
C GLY A 340 -4.11 21.44 0.03
N HIS A 341 -3.37 21.02 -1.00
CA HIS A 341 -3.31 21.67 -2.31
C HIS A 341 -3.88 20.74 -3.39
N ASP A 342 -4.70 21.28 -4.30
CA ASP A 342 -5.27 20.52 -5.44
C ASP A 342 -5.97 19.20 -4.99
N PHE A 343 -5.61 18.01 -5.50
CA PHE A 343 -6.16 16.74 -5.02
C PHE A 343 -5.96 16.51 -3.52
N GLY A 344 -4.90 17.06 -2.93
CA GLY A 344 -4.68 17.06 -1.48
C GLY A 344 -5.75 17.86 -0.71
N ALA A 345 -6.30 18.92 -1.30
CA ALA A 345 -7.44 19.66 -0.73
C ALA A 345 -8.71 18.80 -0.76
N THR A 346 -8.94 18.08 -1.86
CA THR A 346 -10.02 17.11 -1.99
C THR A 346 -9.91 16.01 -0.94
N LEU A 347 -8.76 15.33 -0.85
CA LEU A 347 -8.54 14.29 0.15
C LEU A 347 -8.73 14.82 1.57
N LEU A 348 -8.13 15.98 1.90
CA LEU A 348 -8.25 16.59 3.23
C LEU A 348 -9.71 16.84 3.62
N SER A 349 -10.53 17.33 2.70
CA SER A 349 -11.95 17.60 2.98
C SER A 349 -12.75 16.34 3.32
N ARG A 350 -12.38 15.19 2.75
CA ARG A 350 -12.98 13.88 3.06
C ARG A 350 -12.46 13.36 4.39
N MET A 351 -11.17 13.50 4.65
CA MET A 351 -10.57 13.14 5.94
C MET A 351 -11.19 13.93 7.10
N ALA A 352 -11.55 15.20 6.89
CA ALA A 352 -12.27 16.01 7.87
C ALA A 352 -13.68 15.47 8.17
N ALA A 353 -14.31 14.77 7.22
CA ALA A 353 -15.61 14.13 7.41
C ALA A 353 -15.50 12.74 8.05
N TYR A 354 -14.51 11.95 7.64
CA TYR A 354 -14.34 10.56 8.10
C TYR A 354 -13.68 10.46 9.48
N HIS A 355 -12.78 11.39 9.79
CA HIS A 355 -11.97 11.42 11.02
C HIS A 355 -11.96 12.83 11.64
N PRO A 356 -13.14 13.41 11.97
CA PRO A 356 -13.26 14.81 12.37
C PRO A 356 -12.43 15.17 13.61
N GLU A 357 -12.16 14.22 14.48
CA GLU A 357 -11.39 14.37 15.72
C GLU A 357 -9.89 14.62 15.51
N ARG A 358 -9.36 14.32 14.32
CA ARG A 358 -7.92 14.42 14.00
C ARG A 358 -7.47 15.84 13.65
N TRP A 359 -8.41 16.76 13.41
CA TRP A 359 -8.11 18.07 12.81
C TRP A 359 -8.42 19.22 13.78
N THR A 360 -7.40 20.02 14.09
CA THR A 360 -7.58 21.27 14.86
C THR A 360 -8.01 22.43 13.97
N ALA A 361 -7.52 22.46 12.74
CA ALA A 361 -7.88 23.43 11.71
C ALA A 361 -7.57 22.86 10.32
N LEU A 362 -8.20 23.42 9.29
CA LEU A 362 -8.01 23.04 7.89
C LEU A 362 -7.54 24.23 7.06
N VAL A 363 -6.60 24.00 6.16
CA VAL A 363 -6.14 24.98 5.18
C VAL A 363 -6.26 24.38 3.79
N PHE A 364 -7.03 25.03 2.94
CA PHE A 364 -7.17 24.67 1.52
C PHE A 364 -6.38 25.67 0.67
N LEU A 365 -5.57 25.17 -0.25
CA LEU A 365 -4.79 25.96 -1.18
C LEU A 365 -5.29 25.75 -2.60
N ALA A 366 -5.59 26.85 -3.29
CA ALA A 366 -5.96 26.95 -4.70
C ALA A 366 -7.29 26.31 -5.14
N VAL A 367 -7.66 25.16 -4.60
CA VAL A 367 -8.89 24.44 -4.96
C VAL A 367 -9.83 24.41 -3.76
N GLY A 368 -11.06 24.86 -3.99
CA GLY A 368 -12.19 24.65 -3.10
C GLY A 368 -12.78 23.27 -3.40
N PRO A 369 -12.54 22.25 -2.56
CA PRO A 369 -12.97 20.89 -2.87
C PRO A 369 -14.50 20.82 -3.06
N PRO A 370 -15.01 19.98 -3.98
CA PRO A 370 -16.44 19.79 -4.12
C PRO A 370 -17.06 19.18 -2.86
N LYS A 371 -18.31 19.55 -2.57
CA LYS A 371 -19.05 19.04 -1.43
C LYS A 371 -19.19 17.51 -1.49
N LEU A 372 -19.06 16.85 -0.34
CA LEU A 372 -19.29 15.40 -0.23
C LEU A 372 -20.72 15.03 -0.63
N GLY A 373 -20.88 13.80 -1.12
CA GLY A 373 -22.16 13.25 -1.53
C GLY A 373 -22.67 13.82 -2.86
N THR A 374 -21.81 14.51 -3.62
CA THR A 374 -22.13 15.03 -4.96
C THR A 374 -21.36 14.24 -6.01
N SER A 375 -22.03 13.89 -7.12
CA SER A 375 -21.38 13.24 -8.25
C SER A 375 -20.66 14.28 -9.10
N PHE A 376 -19.51 13.90 -9.64
CA PHE A 376 -18.72 14.69 -10.55
C PHE A 376 -18.98 14.27 -11.99
N ASP A 377 -19.76 15.07 -12.72
CA ASP A 377 -20.10 14.81 -14.12
C ASP A 377 -19.21 15.65 -15.05
N VAL A 378 -18.10 15.04 -15.46
CA VAL A 378 -17.12 15.66 -16.38
C VAL A 378 -17.75 16.03 -17.71
N GLU A 379 -18.64 15.17 -18.24
CA GLU A 379 -19.26 15.39 -19.55
C GLU A 379 -20.19 16.59 -19.51
N MET A 380 -21.05 16.68 -18.49
CA MET A 380 -21.96 17.81 -18.31
C MET A 380 -21.19 19.11 -18.11
N ILE A 381 -20.15 19.12 -17.27
CA ILE A 381 -19.31 20.32 -17.04
C ILE A 381 -18.65 20.75 -18.35
N ASN A 382 -18.11 19.82 -19.13
CA ASN A 382 -17.49 20.13 -20.42
C ASN A 382 -18.51 20.65 -21.44
N GLN A 383 -19.73 20.10 -21.48
CA GLN A 383 -20.80 20.60 -22.34
C GLN A 383 -21.19 22.05 -21.97
N MET A 384 -21.39 22.33 -20.68
CA MET A 384 -21.76 23.66 -20.20
C MET A 384 -20.67 24.69 -20.45
N THR A 385 -19.42 24.34 -20.13
CA THR A 385 -18.27 25.25 -20.30
C THR A 385 -17.95 25.50 -21.77
N LYS A 386 -18.10 24.50 -22.65
CA LYS A 386 -18.00 24.72 -24.10
C LYS A 386 -19.01 25.74 -24.61
N GLN A 387 -20.24 25.70 -24.11
CA GLN A 387 -21.27 26.66 -24.48
C GLN A 387 -20.98 28.07 -23.93
N ALA A 388 -20.47 28.17 -22.71
CA ALA A 388 -20.25 29.45 -22.04
C ALA A 388 -18.92 30.13 -22.41
N LEU A 389 -17.85 29.35 -22.59
CA LEU A 389 -16.47 29.82 -22.74
C LEU A 389 -15.90 29.55 -24.14
N GLY A 390 -16.55 28.69 -24.94
CA GLY A 390 -16.06 28.29 -26.26
C GLY A 390 -15.13 27.07 -26.27
N PHE A 391 -14.80 26.53 -25.09
CA PHE A 391 -13.99 25.31 -24.92
C PHE A 391 -14.40 24.53 -23.68
N GLU A 392 -14.08 23.24 -23.64
CA GLU A 392 -14.30 22.37 -22.49
C GLU A 392 -13.30 22.71 -21.37
N LEU A 393 -13.77 23.06 -20.17
CA LEU A 393 -12.85 23.42 -19.06
C LEU A 393 -12.08 22.20 -18.51
N LEU A 394 -12.68 21.02 -18.54
CA LEU A 394 -12.12 19.78 -18.01
C LEU A 394 -11.79 18.78 -19.13
N GLY A 395 -11.51 19.26 -20.34
CA GLY A 395 -11.24 18.40 -21.50
C GLY A 395 -9.93 17.59 -21.40
N TYR A 396 -9.05 17.91 -20.45
CA TYR A 396 -7.87 17.10 -20.14
C TYR A 396 -8.19 15.83 -19.34
N ILE A 397 -9.27 15.82 -18.52
CA ILE A 397 -9.60 14.70 -17.62
C ILE A 397 -9.82 13.39 -18.39
N PRO A 398 -10.64 13.33 -19.47
CA PRO A 398 -10.86 12.08 -20.20
C PRO A 398 -9.57 11.46 -20.75
N TRP A 399 -8.61 12.29 -21.16
CA TRP A 399 -7.31 11.78 -21.61
C TRP A 399 -6.48 11.28 -20.44
N LEU A 400 -6.31 12.07 -19.36
CA LEU A 400 -5.54 11.67 -18.20
C LEU A 400 -6.10 10.42 -17.51
N ALA A 401 -7.41 10.19 -17.57
CA ALA A 401 -8.05 8.97 -17.05
C ALA A 401 -7.94 7.76 -18.01
N SER A 402 -7.44 7.93 -19.23
CA SER A 402 -7.32 6.85 -20.23
C SER A 402 -6.06 6.01 -20.05
N ASP A 403 -6.10 4.75 -20.49
CA ASP A 403 -4.94 3.85 -20.49
C ASP A 403 -3.80 4.33 -21.41
N SER A 404 -4.10 5.22 -22.36
CA SER A 404 -3.14 5.74 -23.34
C SER A 404 -2.27 6.90 -22.82
N ALA A 405 -2.68 7.56 -21.73
CA ALA A 405 -2.02 8.77 -21.27
C ALA A 405 -0.66 8.48 -20.61
N GLN A 406 -0.57 7.45 -19.77
CA GLN A 406 0.61 7.18 -18.95
C GLN A 406 1.89 7.13 -19.80
N ALA A 407 1.97 6.23 -20.78
CA ALA A 407 3.17 6.06 -21.60
C ALA A 407 3.52 7.33 -22.40
N THR A 408 2.51 8.10 -22.81
CA THR A 408 2.73 9.36 -23.54
C THR A 408 3.30 10.44 -22.61
N LEU A 409 2.75 10.54 -21.40
CA LEU A 409 3.19 11.50 -20.38
C LEU A 409 4.61 11.18 -19.90
N GLU A 410 4.93 9.91 -19.60
CA GLU A 410 6.28 9.51 -19.17
C GLU A 410 7.33 9.80 -20.25
N LYS A 411 7.01 9.47 -21.51
CA LYS A 411 7.88 9.73 -22.66
C LYS A 411 8.12 11.22 -22.90
N HIS A 412 7.12 12.05 -22.66
CA HIS A 412 7.14 13.49 -22.91
C HIS A 412 6.92 14.29 -21.62
N ALA A 413 7.51 13.82 -20.51
CA ALA A 413 7.26 14.35 -19.16
C ALA A 413 7.60 15.84 -19.06
N GLU A 414 8.65 16.27 -19.73
CA GLU A 414 9.04 17.68 -19.78
C GLU A 414 8.00 18.54 -20.50
N ALA A 415 7.39 18.06 -21.60
CA ALA A 415 6.29 18.77 -22.28
C ALA A 415 5.07 18.91 -21.36
N ALA A 416 4.72 17.83 -20.67
CA ALA A 416 3.60 17.79 -19.74
C ALA A 416 3.82 18.77 -18.57
N MET A 417 4.98 18.73 -17.92
CA MET A 417 5.33 19.64 -16.83
C MET A 417 5.44 21.09 -17.34
N ASN A 418 6.01 21.32 -18.52
CA ASN A 418 6.13 22.65 -19.09
C ASN A 418 4.75 23.31 -19.32
N LEU A 419 3.76 22.56 -19.81
CA LEU A 419 2.39 23.06 -19.97
C LEU A 419 1.74 23.38 -18.62
N LEU A 420 1.92 22.50 -17.62
CA LEU A 420 1.33 22.65 -16.29
C LEU A 420 1.97 23.79 -15.50
N PHE A 421 3.26 24.09 -15.72
CA PHE A 421 4.01 25.14 -15.03
C PHE A 421 4.34 26.34 -15.95
N CYS A 422 3.55 26.55 -17.00
CA CYS A 422 3.72 27.67 -17.91
C CYS A 422 3.50 29.02 -17.19
N ARG A 423 4.21 30.05 -17.65
CA ARG A 423 4.12 31.40 -17.09
C ARG A 423 2.78 32.06 -17.39
N ASP A 424 2.32 31.91 -18.63
CA ASP A 424 1.08 32.51 -19.12
C ASP A 424 -0.04 31.48 -19.05
N ARG A 425 -0.91 31.64 -18.05
CA ARG A 425 -2.02 30.72 -17.79
C ARG A 425 -3.12 30.78 -18.84
N THR A 426 -3.19 31.84 -19.65
CA THR A 426 -4.14 31.88 -20.77
C THR A 426 -3.82 30.82 -21.83
N ALA A 427 -2.59 30.30 -21.86
CA ALA A 427 -2.24 29.16 -22.69
C ALA A 427 -3.03 27.89 -22.35
N TRP A 428 -3.59 27.78 -21.14
CA TRP A 428 -4.45 26.64 -20.77
C TRP A 428 -5.76 26.61 -21.54
N ASP A 429 -6.34 27.77 -21.86
CA ASP A 429 -7.55 27.88 -22.68
C ASP A 429 -7.34 27.34 -24.11
N GLN A 430 -6.09 27.25 -24.56
CA GLN A 430 -5.73 26.71 -25.86
C GLN A 430 -5.22 25.27 -25.79
N TRP A 431 -4.39 24.95 -24.78
CA TRP A 431 -3.56 23.74 -24.78
C TRP A 431 -3.85 22.78 -23.64
N PHE A 432 -4.51 23.19 -22.56
CA PHE A 432 -4.77 22.33 -21.41
C PHE A 432 -6.25 21.97 -21.29
N HIS A 433 -7.11 22.98 -21.18
CA HIS A 433 -8.54 22.81 -20.96
C HIS A 433 -9.23 22.08 -22.12
N PRO A 434 -9.13 22.50 -23.40
CA PRO A 434 -9.96 21.93 -24.46
C PRO A 434 -9.65 20.46 -24.73
N LEU A 435 -10.67 19.71 -25.16
CA LEU A 435 -10.55 18.27 -25.45
C LEU A 435 -9.38 17.97 -26.41
N GLU A 436 -8.64 16.90 -26.12
CA GLU A 436 -7.46 16.41 -26.86
C GLU A 436 -6.27 17.40 -26.97
N LYS A 437 -6.38 18.65 -26.50
CA LYS A 437 -5.32 19.65 -26.68
C LYS A 437 -4.10 19.41 -25.81
N MET A 438 -4.28 18.93 -24.59
CA MET A 438 -3.16 18.55 -23.72
C MET A 438 -2.37 17.40 -24.36
N LYS A 439 -3.08 16.37 -24.83
CA LYS A 439 -2.48 15.23 -25.55
C LYS A 439 -1.72 15.67 -26.78
N GLN A 440 -2.29 16.60 -27.57
CA GLN A 440 -1.63 17.16 -28.74
C GLN A 440 -0.34 17.88 -28.34
N PHE A 441 -0.40 18.76 -27.32
CA PHE A 441 0.75 19.53 -26.86
C PHE A 441 1.90 18.62 -26.39
N VAL A 442 1.56 17.61 -25.58
CA VAL A 442 2.52 16.66 -25.01
C VAL A 442 3.11 15.76 -26.10
N SER A 443 2.28 15.19 -26.97
CA SER A 443 2.73 14.29 -28.05
C SER A 443 3.63 14.98 -29.08
N GLU A 444 3.41 16.28 -29.31
CA GLU A 444 4.21 17.10 -30.22
C GLU A 444 5.43 17.73 -29.53
N ASP A 445 5.68 17.39 -28.26
CA ASP A 445 6.79 17.86 -27.45
C ASP A 445 6.94 19.39 -27.42
N ARG A 446 5.80 20.10 -27.34
CA ARG A 446 5.78 21.56 -27.35
C ARG A 446 6.34 22.14 -26.05
N ARG A 447 6.78 23.40 -26.11
CA ARG A 447 7.28 24.17 -24.97
C ARG A 447 6.74 25.60 -24.98
N LEU A 448 6.44 26.11 -23.79
CA LEU A 448 6.06 27.47 -23.46
C LEU A 448 7.06 28.04 -22.44
N PRO A 449 7.19 29.38 -22.35
CA PRO A 449 7.93 30.00 -21.25
C PRO A 449 7.32 29.62 -19.89
N VAL A 450 8.16 29.21 -18.95
CA VAL A 450 7.75 28.85 -17.57
C VAL A 450 7.89 30.02 -16.61
N GLY A 451 7.17 29.98 -15.49
CA GLY A 451 7.25 31.00 -14.45
C GLY A 451 8.65 31.03 -13.80
N PRO A 452 9.14 32.20 -13.34
CA PRO A 452 10.46 32.30 -12.70
C PRO A 452 10.56 31.52 -11.39
N TRP A 453 9.43 31.18 -10.78
CA TRP A 453 9.31 30.34 -9.59
C TRP A 453 9.46 28.83 -9.90
N TYR A 454 9.29 28.42 -11.16
CA TYR A 454 9.55 27.05 -11.62
C TYR A 454 11.03 26.88 -12.02
N THR A 455 11.89 26.98 -11.01
CA THR A 455 13.36 26.94 -11.14
C THR A 455 13.86 25.66 -11.83
N GLU A 456 15.07 25.68 -12.38
CA GLU A 456 15.72 24.50 -12.98
C GLU A 456 15.80 23.30 -12.01
N ASP A 457 16.03 23.58 -10.72
CA ASP A 457 16.07 22.54 -9.68
C ASP A 457 14.71 21.86 -9.51
N LEU A 458 13.63 22.65 -9.46
CA LEU A 458 12.27 22.14 -9.35
C LEU A 458 11.85 21.37 -10.62
N GLN A 459 12.23 21.87 -11.80
CA GLN A 459 12.05 21.16 -13.06
C GLN A 459 12.72 19.78 -13.03
N ARG A 460 14.00 19.73 -12.62
CA ARG A 460 14.74 18.47 -12.48
C ARG A 460 14.05 17.53 -11.49
N LYS A 461 13.59 18.03 -10.35
CA LYS A 461 12.90 17.24 -9.33
C LYS A 461 11.58 16.65 -9.82
N HIS A 462 10.80 17.42 -10.57
CA HIS A 462 9.60 16.87 -11.21
C HIS A 462 9.94 15.82 -12.26
N LEU A 463 10.96 16.05 -13.08
CA LEU A 463 11.38 15.05 -14.06
C LEU A 463 11.89 13.77 -13.39
N GLU A 464 12.65 13.86 -12.30
CA GLU A 464 13.08 12.70 -11.50
C GLU A 464 11.90 11.83 -11.05
N ALA A 465 10.77 12.45 -10.68
CA ALA A 465 9.57 11.74 -10.25
C ALA A 465 8.70 11.24 -11.42
N PHE A 466 8.48 12.07 -12.44
CA PHE A 466 7.45 11.85 -13.45
C PHE A 466 7.97 11.26 -14.77
N SER A 467 9.28 11.30 -15.05
CA SER A 467 9.84 10.66 -16.25
C SER A 467 10.18 9.18 -16.06
N GLN A 468 9.87 8.60 -14.90
CA GLN A 468 10.07 7.17 -14.62
C GLN A 468 8.98 6.31 -15.29
N PRO A 469 9.22 5.02 -15.55
CA PRO A 469 8.22 4.10 -16.15
C PRO A 469 6.91 3.89 -15.37
N ASP A 470 6.83 4.38 -14.14
CA ASP A 470 5.64 4.39 -13.28
C ASP A 470 5.28 5.81 -12.80
N GLY A 471 5.97 6.85 -13.28
CA GLY A 471 5.89 8.21 -12.75
C GLY A 471 4.51 8.85 -12.91
N TYR A 472 3.79 8.48 -13.97
CA TYR A 472 2.39 8.90 -14.17
C TYR A 472 1.38 7.80 -13.84
N ASN A 473 1.83 6.67 -13.28
CA ASN A 473 0.95 5.56 -12.95
C ASN A 473 -0.15 6.04 -12.00
N GLY A 474 0.23 6.58 -10.84
CA GLY A 474 -0.75 7.09 -9.88
C GLY A 474 -1.62 8.23 -10.40
N VAL A 475 -1.03 9.16 -11.14
CA VAL A 475 -1.74 10.32 -11.72
C VAL A 475 -2.98 9.88 -12.50
N THR A 476 -2.83 8.93 -13.42
CA THR A 476 -3.96 8.49 -14.25
C THR A 476 -5.02 7.77 -13.43
N ARG A 477 -4.65 7.13 -12.31
CA ARG A 477 -5.61 6.46 -11.40
C ARG A 477 -6.36 7.46 -10.53
N TRP A 478 -5.73 8.54 -10.08
CA TRP A 478 -6.44 9.65 -9.42
C TRP A 478 -7.51 10.25 -10.34
N TYR A 479 -7.17 10.52 -11.61
CA TYR A 479 -8.14 11.03 -12.57
C TYR A 479 -9.23 10.02 -12.94
N ARG A 480 -8.89 8.73 -13.04
CA ARG A 480 -9.89 7.67 -13.27
C ARG A 480 -10.82 7.49 -12.09
N MET A 481 -10.30 7.43 -10.87
CA MET A 481 -11.09 7.39 -9.63
C MET A 481 -12.09 8.55 -9.58
N TRP A 482 -11.63 9.74 -9.94
CA TRP A 482 -12.45 10.94 -9.93
C TRP A 482 -13.51 10.94 -11.03
N MET A 483 -13.12 10.59 -12.27
CA MET A 483 -14.02 10.51 -13.42
C MET A 483 -15.11 9.44 -13.24
N ASP A 484 -14.73 8.27 -12.71
CA ASP A 484 -15.64 7.14 -12.50
C ASP A 484 -16.40 7.23 -11.17
N ASN A 485 -16.20 8.32 -10.41
CA ASN A 485 -16.87 8.57 -9.13
C ASN A 485 -16.69 7.43 -8.11
N LEU A 486 -15.51 6.81 -8.04
CA LEU A 486 -15.29 5.65 -7.15
C LEU A 486 -15.36 6.02 -5.66
N PHE A 487 -15.32 7.31 -5.33
CA PHE A 487 -15.55 7.83 -3.98
C PHE A 487 -17.03 7.82 -3.56
N ALA A 488 -17.98 7.75 -4.51
CA ALA A 488 -19.40 7.94 -4.22
C ALA A 488 -19.98 6.92 -3.21
N PRO A 489 -19.62 5.61 -3.23
CA PRO A 489 -20.08 4.67 -2.23
C PRO A 489 -19.67 5.04 -0.79
N ASP A 490 -18.49 5.66 -0.63
CA ASP A 490 -17.96 6.08 0.68
C ASP A 490 -18.59 7.38 1.20
N GLU A 491 -19.29 8.11 0.33
CA GLU A 491 -19.92 9.40 0.65
C GLU A 491 -21.44 9.29 0.87
N VAL A 492 -22.00 8.09 0.82
CA VAL A 492 -23.43 7.86 1.15
C VAL A 492 -23.69 8.26 2.61
N GLY A 493 -24.62 9.20 2.82
CA GLY A 493 -24.95 9.75 4.14
C GLY A 493 -24.28 11.09 4.44
N PHE A 494 -23.36 11.57 3.59
CA PHE A 494 -22.67 12.85 3.77
C PHE A 494 -23.28 14.01 2.95
N GLN A 495 -24.48 13.85 2.37
CA GLN A 495 -25.11 14.87 1.52
C GLN A 495 -25.34 16.20 2.25
N ASP A 496 -25.60 16.16 3.56
CA ASP A 496 -25.82 17.32 4.43
C ASP A 496 -24.58 17.67 5.27
N PHE A 497 -23.44 17.05 4.99
CA PHE A 497 -22.19 17.31 5.72
C PHE A 497 -21.72 18.75 5.53
N HIS A 498 -21.19 19.32 6.62
CA HIS A 498 -20.52 20.61 6.65
C HIS A 498 -19.21 20.45 7.44
N ILE A 499 -18.17 21.12 6.99
CA ILE A 499 -16.89 21.18 7.72
C ILE A 499 -17.13 21.99 9.00
N SER A 500 -16.89 21.35 10.15
CA SER A 500 -17.10 21.96 11.47
C SER A 500 -15.84 22.63 12.03
N GLN A 501 -14.66 22.25 11.54
CA GLN A 501 -13.38 22.83 11.94
C GLN A 501 -13.23 24.23 11.34
N SER A 502 -12.56 25.14 12.07
CA SER A 502 -12.18 26.43 11.50
C SER A 502 -11.28 26.21 10.28
N ALA A 503 -11.57 26.93 9.19
CA ALA A 503 -10.91 26.71 7.91
C ALA A 503 -10.37 28.00 7.31
N LEU A 504 -9.21 27.89 6.65
CA LEU A 504 -8.62 28.92 5.81
C LEU A 504 -8.63 28.46 4.35
N PHE A 505 -9.07 29.32 3.44
CA PHE A 505 -8.85 29.17 2.02
C PHE A 505 -7.86 30.22 1.50
N VAL A 506 -6.70 29.78 1.04
CA VAL A 506 -5.75 30.63 0.32
C VAL A 506 -5.98 30.46 -1.17
N VAL A 507 -6.68 31.42 -1.76
CA VAL A 507 -7.16 31.36 -3.14
C VAL A 507 -6.24 32.20 -4.06
N PRO A 508 -5.87 31.69 -5.24
CA PRO A 508 -5.19 32.47 -6.25
C PRO A 508 -6.06 33.63 -6.73
N ARG A 509 -5.44 34.71 -7.18
CA ARG A 509 -6.16 35.81 -7.84
C ARG A 509 -6.42 35.51 -9.32
N GLU A 510 -5.56 34.70 -9.96
CA GLU A 510 -5.65 34.45 -11.40
C GLU A 510 -5.98 32.97 -11.71
N PRO A 511 -7.01 32.71 -12.56
CA PRO A 511 -7.99 33.64 -13.10
C PRO A 511 -9.10 33.99 -12.09
N GLU A 512 -9.49 35.28 -12.02
CA GLU A 512 -10.39 35.81 -10.98
C GLU A 512 -11.77 35.12 -10.95
N ALA A 513 -12.32 34.78 -12.13
CA ALA A 513 -13.60 34.09 -12.23
C ALA A 513 -13.56 32.69 -11.60
N SER A 514 -12.48 31.94 -11.84
CA SER A 514 -12.28 30.61 -11.23
C SER A 514 -12.11 30.74 -9.72
N ALA A 515 -11.30 31.69 -9.26
CA ALA A 515 -11.10 31.96 -7.84
C ALA A 515 -12.41 32.25 -7.10
N ALA A 516 -13.27 33.11 -7.66
CA ALA A 516 -14.58 33.42 -7.09
C ALA A 516 -15.51 32.21 -7.03
N GLN A 517 -15.51 31.37 -8.08
CA GLN A 517 -16.30 30.14 -8.11
C GLN A 517 -15.84 29.14 -7.04
N GLN A 518 -14.53 28.91 -6.91
CA GLN A 518 -13.95 28.01 -5.91
C GLN A 518 -14.26 28.47 -4.48
N GLU A 519 -14.15 29.78 -4.24
CA GLU A 519 -14.50 30.41 -2.96
C GLU A 519 -15.98 30.19 -2.62
N GLN A 520 -16.88 30.45 -3.57
CA GLN A 520 -18.31 30.24 -3.37
C GLN A 520 -18.65 28.76 -3.12
N MET A 521 -18.03 27.84 -3.86
CA MET A 521 -18.25 26.40 -3.71
C MET A 521 -17.84 25.91 -2.32
N LEU A 522 -16.68 26.31 -1.82
CA LEU A 522 -16.21 25.89 -0.49
C LEU A 522 -16.99 26.55 0.65
N ALA A 523 -17.30 27.85 0.52
CA ALA A 523 -18.05 28.61 1.52
C ALA A 523 -19.47 28.04 1.73
N ALA A 524 -20.07 27.42 0.70
CA ALA A 524 -21.41 26.85 0.77
C ALA A 524 -21.57 25.72 1.80
N TRP A 525 -20.47 25.10 2.24
CA TRP A 525 -20.50 23.98 3.18
C TRP A 525 -19.40 24.04 4.26
N THR A 526 -18.80 25.22 4.44
CA THR A 526 -17.79 25.50 5.46
C THR A 526 -18.15 26.79 6.20
N PRO A 527 -18.98 26.72 7.26
CA PRO A 527 -19.53 27.91 7.92
C PRO A 527 -18.47 28.85 8.51
N GLU A 528 -17.34 28.31 9.00
CA GLU A 528 -16.22 29.07 9.58
C GLU A 528 -15.05 29.24 8.61
N LEU A 529 -15.35 29.56 7.34
CA LEU A 529 -14.32 29.78 6.32
C LEU A 529 -13.78 31.22 6.37
N LYS A 530 -12.46 31.34 6.52
CA LYS A 530 -11.71 32.58 6.25
C LYS A 530 -11.05 32.47 4.88
N THR A 531 -11.09 33.53 4.08
CA THR A 531 -10.45 33.55 2.75
C THR A 531 -9.35 34.60 2.67
N VAL A 532 -8.21 34.23 2.09
CA VAL A 532 -7.11 35.15 1.74
C VAL A 532 -6.80 35.01 0.26
N LYS A 533 -6.82 36.12 -0.48
CA LYS A 533 -6.47 36.17 -1.90
C LYS A 533 -5.00 36.49 -2.08
N VAL A 534 -4.28 35.67 -2.84
CA VAL A 534 -2.84 35.83 -3.14
C VAL A 534 -2.66 36.11 -4.62
N ASP A 535 -1.74 37.01 -4.96
CA ASP A 535 -1.49 37.45 -6.34
C ASP A 535 -0.67 36.41 -7.13
N SER A 536 -1.27 35.24 -7.33
CA SER A 536 -0.66 34.07 -7.95
C SER A 536 -1.66 33.31 -8.82
N GLY A 537 -1.14 32.36 -9.60
CA GLY A 537 -1.90 31.27 -10.19
C GLY A 537 -2.04 30.07 -9.24
N HIS A 538 -2.31 28.90 -9.83
CA HIS A 538 -2.72 27.69 -9.13
C HIS A 538 -1.76 27.18 -8.04
N TRP A 539 -0.44 27.40 -8.14
CA TRP A 539 0.51 26.94 -7.11
C TRP A 539 0.85 28.04 -6.12
N VAL A 540 -0.15 28.56 -5.39
CA VAL A 540 0.01 29.71 -4.47
C VAL A 540 1.25 29.58 -3.55
N HIS A 541 1.50 28.36 -3.05
CA HIS A 541 2.59 28.03 -2.13
C HIS A 541 4.00 28.02 -2.77
N LEU A 542 4.09 27.87 -4.09
CA LEU A 542 5.34 27.98 -4.87
C LEU A 542 5.51 29.35 -5.49
N GLU A 543 4.43 29.93 -6.02
CA GLU A 543 4.43 31.20 -6.73
C GLU A 543 4.65 32.38 -5.78
N LYS A 544 4.03 32.32 -4.59
CA LYS A 544 4.03 33.38 -3.57
C LYS A 544 4.22 32.79 -2.16
N PRO A 545 5.30 32.05 -1.91
CA PRO A 545 5.53 31.29 -0.66
C PRO A 545 5.45 32.18 0.59
N LEU A 546 6.01 33.40 0.54
CA LEU A 546 6.01 34.31 1.69
C LEU A 546 4.60 34.77 2.07
N GLU A 547 3.76 35.08 1.07
CA GLU A 547 2.38 35.53 1.29
C GLU A 547 1.50 34.37 1.77
N THR A 548 1.64 33.19 1.16
CA THR A 548 0.93 31.98 1.58
C THR A 548 1.31 31.56 3.00
N ASN A 549 2.61 31.52 3.33
CA ASN A 549 3.06 31.12 4.66
C ASN A 549 2.59 32.11 5.73
N LYS A 550 2.62 33.41 5.43
CA LYS A 550 2.10 34.45 6.31
C LYS A 550 0.59 34.27 6.57
N ALA A 551 -0.20 34.03 5.53
CA ALA A 551 -1.64 33.81 5.68
C ALA A 551 -1.97 32.62 6.59
N ILE A 552 -1.24 31.51 6.43
CA ILE A 552 -1.37 30.32 7.28
C ILE A 552 -0.95 30.64 8.72
N GLU A 553 0.18 31.30 8.94
CA GLU A 553 0.65 31.65 10.29
C GLU A 553 -0.32 32.59 11.03
N GLU A 554 -0.83 33.63 10.36
CA GLU A 554 -1.80 34.55 10.94
C GLU A 554 -3.10 33.82 11.33
N PHE A 555 -3.53 32.87 10.51
CA PHE A 555 -4.69 32.02 10.81
C PHE A 555 -4.45 31.11 12.01
N LEU A 556 -3.30 30.44 12.08
CA LEU A 556 -2.94 29.55 13.19
C LEU A 556 -2.67 30.30 14.50
N SER A 557 -2.34 31.58 14.45
CA SER A 557 -2.15 32.41 15.64
C SER A 557 -3.46 32.97 16.19
N ALA A 558 -4.52 32.96 15.37
CA ALA A 558 -5.84 33.49 15.69
C ALA A 558 -6.87 32.41 16.05
N SER A 559 -6.47 31.14 16.01
CA SER A 559 -7.26 29.95 16.30
C SER A 559 -6.67 29.27 17.53
#